data_AF-A0A969VXC5-F1
#
_entry.id   AF-A0A969VXC5-F1
#
_cell.length_a   1.000
_cell.length_b   1.000
_cell.length_c   1.000
_cell.angle_alpha   90.00
_cell.angle_beta   90.00
_cell.angle_gamma   90.00
#
_symmetry.space_group_name_H-M   'P 1'
#
loop_
_entity.id
_entity.type
_entity.pdbx_description
1 polymer ?
#
loop_
_entity_poly.entity_id
_entity_poly.type
_entity_poly.pdbx_seq_one_letter_code
_entity_poly.pdbx_strand_id
1 'polypeptide(L)'
;MNLPATAEETRAFGQSFKDWPAFPDSAEALAYLKQHYKLVVLSNIDRASFAHSNKKLGVTFDAVVTAQDVGSYKPALRHFEAKIHWIERLGPSWVDLGPVLPDFAVPYEREWAGSALLDDGVLSLFFTAAGTAARSGGYQQQLWASSAPLGADGWPDGWSIPAPVITGYGPHYMPADAHEGEAGKIKAFRDPAYFRDPADGTEYLAFTASLGQSDNAFNGAFGLAVRGPLGWVLAPPCLHADGVNNELERAHLVFYGKHYYAFWSTQTATFAPGLRHAPGGLYGMVADSMAGPWRPLNGSGLVLANPADCPQQTYSWYVDADLTVCSLSTSCPMAALAACQRRCSSWCWTVIMRR
;
A
#
# COMPACT_ATOMS: atom_id res chain seq x y z
N MET A 1 8.78 40.09 3.81
CA MET A 1 9.33 40.48 2.50
C MET A 1 9.45 39.21 1.67
N ASN A 2 8.63 39.07 0.63
CA ASN A 2 8.72 37.96 -0.33
C ASN A 2 9.48 38.49 -1.53
N LEU A 3 10.79 38.25 -1.61
CA LEU A 3 11.56 38.55 -2.80
C LEU A 3 11.49 37.31 -3.71
N PRO A 4 10.96 37.42 -4.94
CA PRO A 4 10.96 36.30 -5.88
C PRO A 4 12.40 35.99 -6.30
N ALA A 5 12.79 34.71 -6.22
CA ALA A 5 14.08 34.25 -6.71
C ALA A 5 14.17 34.41 -8.23
N THR A 6 15.33 34.84 -8.72
CA THR A 6 15.59 34.93 -10.16
C THR A 6 15.73 33.55 -10.79
N ALA A 7 15.56 33.45 -12.11
CA ALA A 7 15.75 32.20 -12.85
C ALA A 7 17.18 31.65 -12.72
N GLU A 8 18.16 32.55 -12.59
CA GLU A 8 19.57 32.21 -12.41
C GLU A 8 19.85 31.66 -11.01
N GLU A 9 19.31 32.26 -9.96
CA GLU A 9 19.38 31.72 -8.59
C GLU A 9 18.68 30.36 -8.46
N THR A 10 17.53 30.19 -9.13
CA THR A 10 16.79 28.92 -9.14
C THR A 10 17.60 27.82 -9.82
N ARG A 11 18.26 28.13 -10.95
CA ARG A 11 19.13 27.20 -11.67
C ARG A 11 20.39 26.86 -10.88
N ALA A 12 21.03 27.86 -10.28
CA ALA A 12 22.21 27.66 -9.45
C ALA A 12 21.90 26.81 -8.21
N PHE A 13 20.77 27.05 -7.56
CA PHE A 13 20.31 26.25 -6.43
C PHE A 13 20.04 24.79 -6.84
N GLY A 14 19.30 24.56 -7.92
CA GLY A 14 19.05 23.21 -8.44
C GLY A 14 20.33 22.46 -8.81
N GLN A 15 21.33 23.16 -9.37
CA GLN A 15 22.63 22.57 -9.71
C GLN A 15 23.52 22.29 -8.50
N SER A 16 23.27 22.91 -7.34
CA SER A 16 24.06 22.69 -6.12
C SER A 16 23.84 21.30 -5.50
N PHE A 17 22.75 20.61 -5.86
CA PHE A 17 22.39 19.30 -5.31
C PHE A 17 23.47 18.24 -5.53
N LYS A 18 24.20 18.32 -6.65
CA LYS A 18 25.33 17.42 -6.94
C LYS A 18 26.46 17.53 -5.92
N ASP A 19 26.56 18.65 -5.21
CA ASP A 19 27.61 18.95 -4.24
C ASP A 19 27.18 18.61 -2.80
N TRP A 20 25.87 18.41 -2.57
CA TRP A 20 25.34 18.09 -1.24
C TRP A 20 25.87 16.74 -0.74
N PRO A 21 26.42 16.66 0.48
CA PRO A 21 26.96 15.41 1.00
C PRO A 21 25.84 14.38 1.17
N ALA A 22 26.13 13.11 0.89
CA ALA A 22 25.30 12.04 1.41
C ALA A 22 25.41 12.04 2.95
N PHE A 23 24.37 11.57 3.64
CA PHE A 23 24.50 11.40 5.08
C PHE A 23 25.67 10.43 5.37
N PRO A 24 26.55 10.74 6.35
CA PRO A 24 27.84 10.05 6.52
C PRO A 24 27.75 8.53 6.67
N ASP A 25 26.60 8.04 7.12
CA ASP A 25 26.28 6.64 7.37
C ASP A 25 25.67 5.91 6.17
N SER A 26 25.16 6.64 5.19
CA SER A 26 24.27 6.07 4.18
C SER A 26 24.98 5.03 3.31
N ALA A 27 26.28 5.18 3.05
CA ALA A 27 27.03 4.24 2.20
C ALA A 27 27.29 2.89 2.88
N GLU A 28 27.67 2.88 4.15
CA GLU A 28 27.88 1.66 4.93
C GLU A 28 26.56 0.91 5.14
N ALA A 29 25.51 1.67 5.45
CA ALA A 29 24.14 1.22 5.53
C ALA A 29 23.59 0.60 4.23
N LEU A 30 23.80 1.34 3.15
CA LEU A 30 23.95 0.93 1.76
C LEU A 30 24.37 -0.53 1.58
N ALA A 31 25.66 -0.73 1.81
CA ALA A 31 26.40 -1.95 1.55
C ALA A 31 25.93 -3.12 2.41
N TYR A 32 25.66 -2.91 3.70
CA TYR A 32 25.20 -3.98 4.58
C TYR A 32 23.86 -4.57 4.12
N LEU A 33 22.85 -3.74 3.87
CA LEU A 33 21.54 -4.28 3.48
C LEU A 33 21.57 -4.95 2.10
N LYS A 34 22.48 -4.53 1.22
CA LYS A 34 22.69 -5.19 -0.08
C LYS A 34 23.18 -6.64 0.06
N GLN A 35 23.77 -7.01 1.20
CA GLN A 35 24.19 -8.39 1.48
C GLN A 35 22.99 -9.33 1.76
N HIS A 36 21.85 -8.77 2.19
CA HIS A 36 20.70 -9.55 2.66
C HIS A 36 19.43 -9.33 1.85
N TYR A 37 19.32 -8.19 1.16
CA TYR A 37 18.11 -7.76 0.47
C TYR A 37 18.41 -7.18 -0.90
N LYS A 38 17.43 -7.29 -1.80
CA LYS A 38 17.40 -6.46 -3.02
C LYS A 38 17.03 -5.04 -2.63
N LEU A 39 17.79 -4.06 -3.12
CA LEU A 39 17.63 -2.66 -2.79
C LEU A 39 17.05 -1.90 -3.97
N VAL A 40 15.83 -1.40 -3.81
CA VAL A 40 15.20 -0.48 -4.77
C VAL A 40 15.14 0.91 -4.15
N VAL A 41 15.46 1.95 -4.92
CA VAL A 41 15.39 3.34 -4.48
C VAL A 41 14.43 4.13 -5.36
N LEU A 42 13.52 4.83 -4.70
CA LEU A 42 12.62 5.80 -5.31
C LEU A 42 13.25 7.19 -5.07
N SER A 43 13.26 8.15 -5.98
CA SER A 43 13.97 9.42 -5.74
C SER A 43 13.23 10.59 -6.35
N ASN A 44 12.96 11.64 -5.57
CA ASN A 44 12.20 12.80 -6.04
C ASN A 44 13.07 13.85 -6.76
N ILE A 45 14.04 13.40 -7.55
CA ILE A 45 14.94 14.23 -8.37
C ILE A 45 15.06 13.59 -9.75
N ASP A 46 15.76 14.21 -10.69
CA ASP A 46 16.05 13.62 -12.00
C ASP A 46 17.19 12.57 -11.94
N ARG A 47 17.34 11.76 -13.00
CA ARG A 47 18.37 10.70 -13.06
C ARG A 47 19.80 11.24 -12.95
N ALA A 48 20.10 12.39 -13.54
CA ALA A 48 21.44 12.95 -13.52
C ALA A 48 21.80 13.41 -12.10
N SER A 49 20.88 14.11 -11.42
CA SER A 49 21.02 14.50 -10.02
C SER A 49 21.12 13.29 -9.08
N PHE A 50 20.33 12.24 -9.34
CA PHE A 50 20.42 10.99 -8.57
C PHE A 50 21.74 10.26 -8.79
N ALA A 51 22.29 10.23 -10.01
CA ALA A 51 23.57 9.56 -10.28
C ALA A 51 24.72 10.15 -9.43
N HIS A 52 24.74 11.48 -9.24
CA HIS A 52 25.69 12.14 -8.35
C HIS A 52 25.52 11.72 -6.89
N SER A 53 24.28 11.61 -6.42
CA SER A 53 23.95 11.14 -5.08
C SER A 53 24.35 9.67 -4.91
N ASN A 54 24.00 8.81 -5.86
CA ASN A 54 24.29 7.39 -5.83
C ASN A 54 25.81 7.09 -5.82
N LYS A 55 26.60 7.91 -6.52
CA LYS A 55 28.06 7.81 -6.47
C LYS A 55 28.61 8.03 -5.05
N LYS A 56 28.00 8.93 -4.27
CA LYS A 56 28.36 9.16 -2.87
C LYS A 56 27.85 8.06 -1.94
N LEU A 57 26.73 7.41 -2.30
CA LEU A 57 26.16 6.29 -1.56
C LEU A 57 26.91 4.96 -1.77
N GLY A 58 27.72 4.83 -2.82
CA GLY A 58 28.63 3.70 -3.00
C GLY A 58 27.95 2.32 -3.10
N VAL A 59 26.65 2.28 -3.44
CA VAL A 59 25.86 1.04 -3.55
C VAL A 59 25.30 0.86 -4.95
N THR A 60 25.17 -0.39 -5.39
CA THR A 60 24.40 -0.73 -6.59
C THR A 60 22.99 -1.16 -6.19
N PHE A 61 22.03 -0.26 -6.40
CA PHE A 61 20.61 -0.58 -6.29
C PHE A 61 20.19 -1.57 -7.37
N ASP A 62 19.33 -2.52 -6.99
CA ASP A 62 18.65 -3.46 -7.89
C ASP A 62 17.56 -2.80 -8.74
N ALA A 63 17.16 -1.59 -8.37
CA ALA A 63 16.42 -0.66 -9.21
C ALA A 63 16.41 0.77 -8.67
N VAL A 64 16.33 1.73 -9.59
CA VAL A 64 16.24 3.16 -9.33
C VAL A 64 15.04 3.72 -10.10
N VAL A 65 14.12 4.36 -9.39
CA VAL A 65 12.95 5.03 -9.95
C VAL A 65 12.99 6.49 -9.51
N THR A 66 13.08 7.42 -10.46
CA THR A 66 13.20 8.85 -10.19
C THR A 66 11.89 9.61 -10.47
N ALA A 67 11.74 10.83 -9.95
CA ALA A 67 10.60 11.70 -10.27
C ALA A 67 10.57 12.07 -11.75
N GLN A 68 11.73 12.08 -12.41
CA GLN A 68 11.82 12.16 -13.88
C GLN A 68 11.22 10.92 -14.56
N ASP A 69 11.47 9.72 -14.02
CA ASP A 69 10.91 8.48 -14.57
C ASP A 69 9.38 8.42 -14.38
N VAL A 70 8.89 8.98 -13.27
CA VAL A 70 7.46 9.01 -12.89
C VAL A 70 6.70 10.21 -13.50
N GLY A 71 7.42 11.23 -13.99
CA GLY A 71 6.81 12.45 -14.55
C GLY A 71 6.19 13.40 -13.53
N SER A 72 6.44 13.21 -12.22
CA SER A 72 5.83 14.01 -11.15
C SER A 72 6.83 14.32 -10.02
N TYR A 73 6.98 15.60 -9.69
CA TYR A 73 7.86 16.13 -8.63
C TYR A 73 7.04 16.66 -7.44
N LYS A 74 7.44 16.37 -6.19
CA LYS A 74 6.88 17.05 -4.98
C LYS A 74 7.00 18.59 -5.09
N PRO A 75 6.12 19.39 -4.43
CA PRO A 75 5.05 18.98 -3.52
C PRO A 75 3.69 18.88 -4.24
N ALA A 76 3.16 17.67 -4.34
CA ALA A 76 1.79 17.42 -4.79
C ALA A 76 0.98 16.83 -3.61
N LEU A 77 -0.31 17.15 -3.51
CA LEU A 77 -1.24 16.70 -2.46
C LEU A 77 -1.69 15.25 -2.74
N ARG A 78 -0.76 14.30 -2.55
CA ARG A 78 -0.79 12.93 -3.10
C ARG A 78 -1.97 12.04 -2.71
N HIS A 79 -2.53 12.18 -1.50
CA HIS A 79 -3.73 11.42 -1.14
C HIS A 79 -4.98 11.90 -1.86
N PHE A 80 -4.94 13.09 -2.49
CA PHE A 80 -6.03 13.72 -3.22
C PHE A 80 -5.94 13.54 -4.75
N GLU A 81 -4.83 12.97 -5.26
CA GLU A 81 -4.57 12.75 -6.70
C GLU A 81 -4.28 11.28 -7.05
N ALA A 82 -4.52 10.34 -6.12
CA ALA A 82 -4.11 8.94 -6.26
C ALA A 82 -4.79 8.22 -7.46
N LYS A 83 -3.96 7.60 -8.30
CA LYS A 83 -4.31 6.74 -9.44
C LYS A 83 -3.55 5.42 -9.34
N ILE A 84 -4.04 4.36 -9.99
CA ILE A 84 -3.32 3.07 -10.06
C ILE A 84 -2.37 3.12 -11.24
N HIS A 85 -1.09 2.87 -11.00
CA HIS A 85 -0.04 2.87 -12.03
C HIS A 85 0.45 1.46 -12.32
N TRP A 86 0.92 1.24 -13.55
CA TRP A 86 1.66 0.04 -13.90
C TRP A 86 3.16 0.29 -13.74
N ILE A 87 3.85 -0.60 -13.02
CA ILE A 87 5.31 -0.54 -12.88
C ILE A 87 5.91 -1.84 -13.39
N GLU A 88 6.77 -1.76 -14.39
CA GLU A 88 7.42 -2.92 -15.00
C GLU A 88 8.91 -2.98 -14.65
N ARG A 89 9.42 -4.20 -14.47
CA ARG A 89 10.85 -4.42 -14.27
C ARG A 89 11.54 -4.65 -15.61
N LEU A 90 12.30 -3.66 -16.07
CA LEU A 90 13.14 -3.74 -17.26
C LEU A 90 14.60 -3.92 -16.83
N GLY A 91 15.05 -5.17 -16.79
CA GLY A 91 16.39 -5.54 -16.31
C GLY A 91 16.59 -5.20 -14.82
N PRO A 92 17.62 -4.39 -14.45
CA PRO A 92 17.85 -3.96 -13.07
C PRO A 92 17.12 -2.65 -12.74
N SER A 93 16.05 -2.28 -13.44
CA SER A 93 15.31 -1.03 -13.16
C SER A 93 13.81 -1.30 -13.14
N TRP A 94 13.10 -0.56 -12.31
CA TRP A 94 11.65 -0.44 -12.38
C TRP A 94 11.31 0.81 -13.18
N VAL A 95 10.33 0.72 -14.07
CA VAL A 95 9.85 1.81 -14.90
C VAL A 95 8.36 1.98 -14.63
N ASP A 96 7.95 3.20 -14.28
CA ASP A 96 6.54 3.57 -14.19
C ASP A 96 6.03 3.83 -15.61
N LEU A 97 5.01 3.08 -16.01
CA LEU A 97 4.40 3.15 -17.34
C LEU A 97 3.11 3.99 -17.31
N GLY A 98 2.85 4.68 -16.20
CA GLY A 98 1.75 5.61 -16.01
C GLY A 98 0.48 4.94 -15.46
N PRO A 99 -0.63 5.70 -15.41
CA PRO A 99 -1.93 5.18 -15.02
C PRO A 99 -2.34 3.98 -15.87
N VAL A 100 -2.72 2.88 -15.21
CA VAL A 100 -3.13 1.65 -15.90
C VAL A 100 -4.56 1.75 -16.41
N LEU A 101 -5.42 2.46 -15.69
CA LEU A 101 -6.79 2.72 -16.09
C LEU A 101 -6.86 3.97 -16.99
N PRO A 102 -7.58 3.91 -18.11
CA PRO A 102 -7.93 5.10 -18.88
C PRO A 102 -8.71 6.13 -18.05
N ASP A 103 -8.71 7.38 -18.51
CA ASP A 103 -9.53 8.44 -17.93
C ASP A 103 -11.03 8.19 -18.23
N PHE A 104 -11.68 7.45 -17.32
CA PHE A 104 -13.11 7.23 -17.34
C PHE A 104 -13.87 8.38 -16.64
N ALA A 105 -15.08 8.67 -17.12
CA ALA A 105 -16.05 9.48 -16.39
C ALA A 105 -16.65 8.66 -15.24
N VAL A 106 -16.06 8.76 -14.05
CA VAL A 106 -16.40 7.97 -12.85
C VAL A 106 -16.93 8.85 -11.71
N PRO A 107 -17.77 8.32 -10.80
CA PRO A 107 -18.36 9.10 -9.71
C PRO A 107 -17.44 9.27 -8.50
N TYR A 108 -16.25 8.69 -8.52
CA TYR A 108 -15.24 8.80 -7.46
C TYR A 108 -14.11 9.74 -7.86
N GLU A 109 -13.34 10.18 -6.87
CA GLU A 109 -12.23 11.12 -7.10
C GLU A 109 -10.91 10.38 -7.35
N ARG A 110 -10.68 9.26 -6.65
CA ARG A 110 -9.38 8.59 -6.60
C ARG A 110 -9.47 7.08 -6.62
N GLU A 111 -8.37 6.47 -7.02
CA GLU A 111 -8.14 5.04 -7.01
C GLU A 111 -7.09 4.71 -5.94
N TRP A 112 -7.54 4.22 -4.80
CA TRP A 112 -6.71 3.73 -3.71
C TRP A 112 -6.42 2.23 -3.86
N ALA A 113 -5.62 1.71 -2.94
CA ALA A 113 -5.05 0.37 -3.02
C ALA A 113 -6.09 -0.75 -3.15
N GLY A 114 -5.59 -1.91 -3.58
CA GLY A 114 -6.33 -3.16 -3.76
C GLY A 114 -5.42 -4.25 -4.30
N SER A 115 -5.89 -5.00 -5.29
CA SER A 115 -5.18 -6.15 -5.88
C SER A 115 -5.45 -6.28 -7.38
N ALA A 116 -4.59 -7.05 -8.04
CA ALA A 116 -4.74 -7.40 -9.44
C ALA A 116 -4.74 -8.92 -9.58
N LEU A 117 -5.67 -9.44 -10.38
CA LEU A 117 -5.78 -10.85 -10.74
C LEU A 117 -5.55 -10.98 -12.24
N LEU A 118 -4.62 -11.84 -12.64
CA LEU A 118 -4.50 -12.28 -14.02
C LEU A 118 -5.03 -13.71 -14.10
N ASP A 119 -6.15 -13.89 -14.80
CA ASP A 119 -6.81 -15.18 -14.99
C ASP A 119 -7.17 -15.36 -16.46
N ASP A 120 -6.73 -16.47 -17.07
CA ASP A 120 -6.93 -16.79 -18.49
C ASP A 120 -6.68 -15.62 -19.47
N GLY A 121 -5.61 -14.86 -19.21
CA GLY A 121 -5.21 -13.73 -20.05
C GLY A 121 -6.04 -12.45 -19.85
N VAL A 122 -6.96 -12.44 -18.89
CA VAL A 122 -7.73 -11.27 -18.48
C VAL A 122 -7.16 -10.73 -17.18
N LEU A 123 -6.79 -9.45 -17.19
CA LEU A 123 -6.39 -8.72 -16.01
C LEU A 123 -7.61 -8.05 -15.39
N SER A 124 -7.92 -8.42 -14.14
CA SER A 124 -8.92 -7.77 -13.30
C SER A 124 -8.24 -6.97 -12.20
N LEU A 125 -8.58 -5.68 -12.09
CA LEU A 125 -8.20 -4.84 -10.96
C LEU A 125 -9.35 -4.79 -9.98
N PHE A 126 -9.06 -5.05 -8.71
CA PHE A 126 -9.91 -4.73 -7.59
C PHE A 126 -9.26 -3.58 -6.83
N PHE A 127 -9.99 -2.50 -6.61
CA PHE A 127 -9.42 -1.31 -5.99
C PHE A 127 -10.44 -0.56 -5.16
N THR A 128 -9.95 0.42 -4.40
CA THR A 128 -10.80 1.28 -3.58
C THR A 128 -11.09 2.58 -4.33
N ALA A 129 -12.34 2.80 -4.69
CA ALA A 129 -12.80 4.11 -5.12
C ALA A 129 -12.93 5.01 -3.89
N ALA A 130 -12.15 6.08 -3.85
CA ALA A 130 -12.08 6.99 -2.71
C ALA A 130 -12.57 8.41 -3.05
N GLY A 131 -13.35 9.00 -2.13
CA GLY A 131 -13.98 10.31 -2.31
C GLY A 131 -15.09 10.29 -3.36
N THR A 132 -15.64 11.46 -3.68
CA THR A 132 -16.70 11.62 -4.67
C THR A 132 -16.34 12.70 -5.68
N ALA A 133 -16.66 12.49 -6.96
CA ALA A 133 -16.45 13.51 -7.99
C ALA A 133 -17.32 14.77 -7.76
N ALA A 134 -18.46 14.62 -7.10
CA ALA A 134 -19.36 15.72 -6.78
C ALA A 134 -18.85 16.64 -5.65
N ARG A 135 -18.08 16.08 -4.70
CA ARG A 135 -17.48 16.81 -3.58
C ARG A 135 -16.12 16.20 -3.27
N SER A 136 -15.08 16.84 -3.81
CA SER A 136 -13.69 16.41 -3.64
C SER A 136 -13.21 16.57 -2.20
N GLY A 137 -12.17 15.81 -1.85
CA GLY A 137 -11.51 15.86 -0.54
C GLY A 137 -12.08 14.91 0.52
N GLY A 138 -13.10 14.11 0.18
CA GLY A 138 -13.77 13.21 1.13
C GLY A 138 -13.08 11.86 1.34
N TYR A 139 -13.43 11.15 2.42
CA TYR A 139 -12.91 9.82 2.77
C TYR A 139 -13.89 8.67 2.50
N GLN A 140 -14.90 8.92 1.65
CA GLN A 140 -15.81 7.88 1.18
C GLN A 140 -15.02 6.74 0.56
N GLN A 141 -15.33 5.48 0.88
CA GLN A 141 -14.63 4.32 0.35
C GLN A 141 -15.64 3.31 -0.20
N GLN A 142 -15.37 2.82 -1.40
CA GLN A 142 -16.14 1.74 -2.03
C GLN A 142 -15.19 0.77 -2.74
N LEU A 143 -15.56 -0.51 -2.78
CA LEU A 143 -14.80 -1.53 -3.49
C LEU A 143 -15.27 -1.59 -4.95
N TRP A 144 -14.34 -1.39 -5.88
CA TRP A 144 -14.60 -1.31 -7.32
C TRP A 144 -13.72 -2.28 -8.09
N ALA A 145 -14.13 -2.60 -9.31
CA ALA A 145 -13.31 -3.36 -10.23
C ALA A 145 -13.44 -2.87 -11.67
N SER A 146 -12.39 -3.18 -12.45
CA SER A 146 -12.35 -3.04 -13.90
C SER A 146 -11.53 -4.20 -14.45
N SER A 147 -11.76 -4.61 -15.70
CA SER A 147 -11.03 -5.72 -16.31
C SER A 147 -10.72 -5.46 -17.77
N ALA A 148 -9.59 -5.97 -18.23
CA ALA A 148 -9.12 -5.87 -19.61
C ALA A 148 -8.41 -7.18 -20.02
N PRO A 149 -8.62 -7.71 -21.23
CA PRO A 149 -7.73 -8.71 -21.80
C PRO A 149 -6.32 -8.15 -21.94
N LEU A 150 -5.30 -8.99 -21.73
CA LEU A 150 -3.93 -8.67 -22.08
C LEU A 150 -3.74 -8.81 -23.60
N GLY A 151 -3.21 -7.77 -24.22
CA GLY A 151 -2.73 -7.78 -25.59
C GLY A 151 -1.52 -8.68 -25.79
N ALA A 152 -1.13 -8.88 -27.04
CA ALA A 152 0.02 -9.71 -27.40
C ALA A 152 1.38 -9.16 -26.88
N ASP A 153 1.45 -7.87 -26.61
CA ASP A 153 2.57 -7.18 -25.95
C ASP A 153 2.57 -7.38 -24.42
N GLY A 154 1.49 -7.94 -23.87
CA GLY A 154 1.25 -8.09 -22.44
C GLY A 154 0.64 -6.86 -21.80
N TRP A 155 0.16 -5.89 -22.59
CA TRP A 155 -0.48 -4.67 -22.10
C TRP A 155 -1.99 -4.85 -22.04
N PRO A 156 -2.67 -4.47 -20.94
CA PRO A 156 -4.12 -4.52 -20.88
C PRO A 156 -4.73 -3.49 -21.83
N ASP A 157 -5.63 -3.93 -22.71
CA ASP A 157 -6.39 -3.06 -23.62
C ASP A 157 -7.89 -3.37 -23.51
N GLY A 158 -8.73 -2.38 -23.84
CA GLY A 158 -10.19 -2.55 -23.79
C GLY A 158 -10.76 -2.67 -22.38
N TRP A 159 -10.22 -1.89 -21.43
CA TRP A 159 -10.73 -1.83 -20.06
C TRP A 159 -12.24 -1.62 -20.00
N SER A 160 -12.93 -2.46 -19.22
CA SER A 160 -14.32 -2.23 -18.87
C SER A 160 -14.46 -0.95 -18.06
N ILE A 161 -15.58 -0.23 -18.22
CA ILE A 161 -15.90 0.91 -17.36
C ILE A 161 -15.87 0.42 -15.90
N PRO A 162 -15.12 1.08 -14.99
CA PRO A 162 -15.06 0.68 -13.60
C PRO A 162 -16.46 0.62 -12.98
N ALA A 163 -16.70 -0.40 -12.17
CA ALA A 163 -18.00 -0.61 -11.51
C ALA A 163 -17.81 -1.07 -10.05
N PRO A 164 -18.74 -0.76 -9.14
CA PRO A 164 -18.71 -1.27 -7.78
C PRO A 164 -18.84 -2.80 -7.77
N VAL A 165 -17.99 -3.49 -7.02
CA VAL A 165 -18.07 -4.96 -6.87
C VAL A 165 -19.07 -5.39 -5.81
N ILE A 166 -19.32 -4.51 -4.84
CA ILE A 166 -20.25 -4.72 -3.73
C ILE A 166 -20.99 -3.40 -3.51
N THR A 167 -22.31 -3.47 -3.38
CA THR A 167 -23.15 -2.34 -3.04
C THR A 167 -23.67 -2.47 -1.61
N GLY A 168 -23.46 -1.42 -0.81
CA GLY A 168 -23.79 -1.41 0.61
C GLY A 168 -22.75 -2.16 1.48
N TYR A 169 -23.01 -2.17 2.79
CA TYR A 169 -22.07 -2.66 3.82
C TYR A 169 -22.57 -3.90 4.56
N GLY A 170 -23.80 -4.36 4.25
CA GLY A 170 -24.46 -5.44 4.97
C GLY A 170 -24.65 -5.13 6.47
N PRO A 171 -25.03 -6.12 7.30
CA PRO A 171 -25.14 -5.94 8.75
C PRO A 171 -23.79 -6.02 9.46
N HIS A 172 -22.74 -6.47 8.78
CA HIS A 172 -21.46 -6.83 9.40
C HIS A 172 -20.45 -5.69 9.44
N TYR A 173 -20.55 -4.72 8.53
CA TYR A 173 -19.54 -3.68 8.34
C TYR A 173 -20.13 -2.28 8.48
N MET A 174 -19.36 -1.34 9.02
CA MET A 174 -19.75 0.07 9.09
C MET A 174 -19.67 0.72 7.71
N PRO A 175 -20.56 1.68 7.41
CA PRO A 175 -20.36 2.61 6.31
C PRO A 175 -19.05 3.39 6.46
N ALA A 176 -18.29 3.46 5.37
CA ALA A 176 -17.13 4.33 5.24
C ALA A 176 -17.48 5.50 4.31
N ASP A 177 -18.47 6.31 4.69
CA ASP A 177 -19.07 7.39 3.88
C ASP A 177 -18.73 8.82 4.37
N ALA A 178 -17.85 8.91 5.38
CA ALA A 178 -17.44 10.16 5.98
C ALA A 178 -16.71 11.07 4.98
N HIS A 179 -17.09 12.34 4.94
CA HIS A 179 -16.38 13.34 4.15
C HIS A 179 -15.21 13.94 4.91
N GLU A 180 -15.33 14.07 6.23
CA GLU A 180 -14.26 14.57 7.10
C GLU A 180 -13.75 13.43 7.99
N GLY A 181 -12.49 13.51 8.40
CA GLY A 181 -11.87 12.45 9.19
C GLY A 181 -10.49 12.83 9.71
N GLU A 182 -10.15 12.26 10.85
CA GLU A 182 -8.81 12.32 11.44
C GLU A 182 -8.09 10.99 11.18
N ALA A 183 -6.80 11.05 10.85
CA ALA A 183 -5.98 9.87 10.63
C ALA A 183 -6.08 8.90 11.81
N GLY A 184 -6.30 7.62 11.54
CA GLY A 184 -6.48 6.57 12.54
C GLY A 184 -7.88 6.50 13.18
N LYS A 185 -8.81 7.40 12.85
CA LYS A 185 -10.21 7.38 13.30
C LYS A 185 -11.22 7.14 12.19
N ILE A 186 -10.78 7.19 10.93
CA ILE A 186 -11.62 6.97 9.75
C ILE A 186 -12.05 5.51 9.70
N LYS A 187 -13.34 5.26 9.46
CA LYS A 187 -13.86 3.91 9.28
C LYS A 187 -13.48 3.35 7.91
N ALA A 188 -13.25 2.04 7.88
CA ALA A 188 -12.62 1.41 6.74
C ALA A 188 -13.61 0.57 5.93
N PHE A 189 -13.47 0.65 4.62
CA PHE A 189 -14.07 -0.26 3.64
C PHE A 189 -13.24 -0.22 2.35
N ARG A 190 -12.00 -0.72 2.41
CA ARG A 190 -10.95 -0.49 1.40
C ARG A 190 -9.98 -1.66 1.26
N ASP A 191 -9.06 -1.55 0.32
CA ASP A 191 -7.97 -2.47 0.02
C ASP A 191 -8.42 -3.90 -0.36
N PRO A 192 -9.28 -4.07 -1.39
CA PRO A 192 -9.75 -5.40 -1.77
C PRO A 192 -8.61 -6.27 -2.31
N ALA A 193 -8.41 -7.42 -1.68
CA ALA A 193 -7.40 -8.43 -1.98
C ALA A 193 -8.05 -9.75 -2.40
N TYR A 194 -7.89 -10.11 -3.68
CA TYR A 194 -8.37 -11.38 -4.21
C TYR A 194 -7.60 -12.57 -3.62
N PHE A 195 -8.35 -13.63 -3.29
CA PHE A 195 -7.82 -14.91 -2.85
C PHE A 195 -8.70 -16.05 -3.38
N ARG A 196 -8.09 -17.11 -3.89
CA ARG A 196 -8.79 -18.34 -4.28
C ARG A 196 -8.35 -19.46 -3.35
N ASP A 197 -9.30 -20.05 -2.63
CA ASP A 197 -9.03 -21.13 -1.69
C ASP A 197 -8.60 -22.39 -2.46
N PRO A 198 -7.38 -22.91 -2.24
CA PRO A 198 -6.91 -24.09 -2.94
C PRO A 198 -7.59 -25.39 -2.47
N ALA A 199 -8.33 -25.39 -1.35
CA ALA A 199 -9.01 -26.58 -0.85
C ALA A 199 -10.28 -26.92 -1.64
N ASP A 200 -11.05 -25.91 -2.07
CA ASP A 200 -12.36 -26.08 -2.71
C ASP A 200 -12.57 -25.18 -3.94
N GLY A 201 -11.64 -24.27 -4.23
CA GLY A 201 -11.72 -23.33 -5.33
C GLY A 201 -12.58 -22.11 -5.07
N THR A 202 -13.13 -21.94 -3.85
CA THR A 202 -13.95 -20.80 -3.47
C THR A 202 -13.14 -19.51 -3.59
N GLU A 203 -13.71 -18.50 -4.24
CA GLU A 203 -13.07 -17.20 -4.41
C GLU A 203 -13.54 -16.21 -3.35
N TYR A 204 -12.59 -15.46 -2.83
CA TYR A 204 -12.76 -14.47 -1.78
C TYR A 204 -12.17 -13.11 -2.20
N LEU A 205 -12.82 -12.04 -1.76
CA LEU A 205 -12.19 -10.73 -1.59
C LEU A 205 -12.04 -10.48 -0.10
N ALA A 206 -10.79 -10.48 0.36
CA ALA A 206 -10.42 -9.91 1.66
C ALA A 206 -10.37 -8.38 1.53
N PHE A 207 -10.68 -7.64 2.60
CA PHE A 207 -10.57 -6.18 2.59
C PHE A 207 -10.46 -5.60 4.00
N THR A 208 -9.89 -4.41 4.11
CA THR A 208 -9.84 -3.62 5.35
C THR A 208 -11.24 -3.09 5.66
N ALA A 209 -11.78 -3.42 6.83
CA ALA A 209 -13.13 -3.01 7.23
C ALA A 209 -13.20 -2.49 8.68
N SER A 210 -14.34 -1.90 9.05
CA SER A 210 -14.72 -1.65 10.45
C SER A 210 -16.01 -2.41 10.78
N LEU A 211 -16.13 -2.96 11.99
CA LEU A 211 -17.29 -3.74 12.43
C LEU A 211 -18.56 -2.89 12.58
N GLY A 212 -19.64 -3.30 11.92
CA GLY A 212 -20.94 -2.63 11.95
C GLY A 212 -21.60 -2.62 13.32
N GLN A 213 -21.52 -3.73 14.06
CA GLN A 213 -22.15 -3.92 15.37
C GLN A 213 -21.10 -3.87 16.49
N SER A 214 -20.51 -2.70 16.71
CA SER A 214 -19.55 -2.49 17.80
C SER A 214 -19.79 -1.14 18.48
N ASP A 215 -19.70 -1.15 19.81
CA ASP A 215 -19.75 0.05 20.66
C ASP A 215 -18.35 0.66 20.88
N ASN A 216 -17.30 0.04 20.34
CA ASN A 216 -15.92 0.50 20.51
C ASN A 216 -15.50 1.41 19.36
N ALA A 217 -14.80 2.50 19.69
CA ALA A 217 -14.16 3.33 18.68
C ALA A 217 -13.05 2.60 17.91
N PHE A 218 -12.46 1.55 18.51
CA PHE A 218 -11.42 0.70 17.95
C PHE A 218 -12.04 -0.63 17.55
N ASN A 219 -12.56 -0.70 16.32
CA ASN A 219 -13.40 -1.80 15.87
C ASN A 219 -13.02 -2.29 14.47
N GLY A 220 -11.72 -2.31 14.17
CA GLY A 220 -11.21 -2.78 12.90
C GLY A 220 -11.58 -4.26 12.65
N ALA A 221 -11.87 -4.58 11.40
CA ALA A 221 -12.31 -5.89 10.96
C ALA A 221 -11.53 -6.35 9.72
N PHE A 222 -11.30 -7.65 9.64
CA PHE A 222 -10.85 -8.30 8.42
C PHE A 222 -12.09 -8.67 7.61
N GLY A 223 -12.43 -7.81 6.67
CA GLY A 223 -13.58 -7.95 5.80
C GLY A 223 -13.42 -9.12 4.83
N LEU A 224 -14.53 -9.78 4.55
CA LEU A 224 -14.59 -10.90 3.61
C LEU A 224 -15.85 -10.81 2.75
N ALA A 225 -15.67 -11.00 1.45
CA ALA A 225 -16.75 -11.27 0.51
C ALA A 225 -16.44 -12.55 -0.26
N VAL A 226 -17.48 -13.31 -0.58
CA VAL A 226 -17.39 -14.59 -1.30
C VAL A 226 -17.98 -14.41 -2.68
N ARG A 227 -17.36 -15.02 -3.70
CA ARG A 227 -17.95 -15.05 -5.04
C ARG A 227 -19.22 -15.90 -5.03
N GLY A 228 -20.35 -15.26 -5.29
CA GLY A 228 -21.63 -15.91 -5.57
C GLY A 228 -21.96 -15.93 -7.07
N PRO A 229 -23.10 -16.54 -7.44
CA PRO A 229 -23.50 -16.70 -8.84
C PRO A 229 -23.80 -15.37 -9.57
N LEU A 230 -24.13 -14.31 -8.83
CA LEU A 230 -24.50 -12.99 -9.37
C LEU A 230 -23.45 -11.91 -9.09
N GLY A 231 -22.31 -12.26 -8.48
CA GLY A 231 -21.29 -11.29 -8.06
C GLY A 231 -20.76 -11.57 -6.66
N TRP A 232 -20.09 -10.58 -6.06
CA TRP A 232 -19.52 -10.69 -4.73
C TRP A 232 -20.58 -10.47 -3.65
N VAL A 233 -20.60 -11.34 -2.64
CA VAL A 233 -21.54 -11.27 -1.52
C VAL A 233 -20.76 -11.12 -0.23
N LEU A 234 -21.11 -10.11 0.57
CA LEU A 234 -20.50 -9.89 1.89
C LEU A 234 -20.75 -11.09 2.80
N ALA A 235 -19.68 -11.57 3.41
CA ALA A 235 -19.71 -12.57 4.47
C ALA A 235 -19.38 -11.92 5.82
N PRO A 236 -19.65 -12.58 6.96
CA PRO A 236 -19.13 -12.15 8.25
C PRO A 236 -17.59 -12.03 8.22
N PRO A 237 -17.00 -11.10 8.99
CA PRO A 237 -15.55 -10.99 9.08
C PRO A 237 -14.96 -12.28 9.65
N CYS A 238 -13.85 -12.75 9.06
CA CYS A 238 -13.15 -13.92 9.59
C CYS A 238 -12.39 -13.61 10.89
N LEU A 239 -12.02 -12.34 11.09
CA LEU A 239 -11.25 -11.80 12.22
C LEU A 239 -11.71 -10.37 12.52
N HIS A 240 -11.61 -9.94 13.77
CA HIS A 240 -11.78 -8.55 14.15
C HIS A 240 -10.91 -8.18 15.35
N ALA A 241 -10.65 -6.88 15.52
CA ALA A 241 -9.87 -6.31 16.61
C ALA A 241 -10.73 -5.38 17.48
N ASP A 242 -11.95 -5.83 17.80
CA ASP A 242 -12.88 -5.03 18.59
C ASP A 242 -12.34 -4.74 19.98
N GLY A 243 -12.33 -3.46 20.37
CA GLY A 243 -11.68 -2.97 21.58
C GLY A 243 -10.15 -2.94 21.54
N VAL A 244 -9.52 -3.34 20.41
CA VAL A 244 -8.07 -3.53 20.30
C VAL A 244 -7.44 -2.56 19.30
N ASN A 245 -7.89 -2.55 18.05
CA ASN A 245 -7.30 -1.75 16.98
C ASN A 245 -8.37 -1.28 15.98
N ASN A 246 -8.26 -0.05 15.48
CA ASN A 246 -9.21 0.53 14.55
C ASN A 246 -8.94 0.15 13.07
N GLU A 247 -7.70 -0.18 12.71
CA GLU A 247 -7.26 -0.32 11.32
C GLU A 247 -6.44 -1.60 11.09
N LEU A 248 -7.01 -2.54 10.33
CA LEU A 248 -6.37 -3.76 9.85
C LEU A 248 -6.05 -3.60 8.36
N GLU A 249 -5.17 -2.66 8.03
CA GLU A 249 -4.98 -2.17 6.66
C GLU A 249 -4.34 -3.20 5.74
N ARG A 250 -4.67 -3.11 4.44
CA ARG A 250 -4.26 -4.10 3.43
C ARG A 250 -4.53 -5.54 3.88
N ALA A 251 -5.69 -5.80 4.46
CA ALA A 251 -6.10 -7.14 4.85
C ALA A 251 -6.04 -8.10 3.65
N HIS A 252 -5.22 -9.16 3.74
CA HIS A 252 -5.06 -10.15 2.67
C HIS A 252 -4.79 -11.55 3.21
N LEU A 253 -5.11 -12.55 2.39
CA LEU A 253 -4.96 -13.97 2.70
C LEU A 253 -3.80 -14.58 1.91
N VAL A 254 -3.07 -15.48 2.55
CA VAL A 254 -2.02 -16.30 1.93
C VAL A 254 -2.22 -17.75 2.37
N PHE A 255 -2.19 -18.68 1.42
CA PHE A 255 -2.16 -20.11 1.72
C PHE A 255 -0.73 -20.62 1.57
N TYR A 256 -0.17 -21.17 2.64
CA TYR A 256 1.19 -21.71 2.62
C TYR A 256 1.31 -22.91 3.55
N GLY A 257 1.98 -23.96 3.11
CA GLY A 257 2.25 -25.13 3.96
C GLY A 257 1.00 -25.80 4.55
N LYS A 258 -0.13 -25.80 3.83
CA LYS A 258 -1.46 -26.29 4.28
C LYS A 258 -2.11 -25.48 5.39
N HIS A 259 -1.69 -24.24 5.58
CA HIS A 259 -2.29 -23.31 6.53
C HIS A 259 -2.72 -22.02 5.82
N TYR A 260 -3.76 -21.39 6.35
CA TYR A 260 -4.26 -20.10 5.94
C TYR A 260 -3.67 -19.03 6.84
N TYR A 261 -3.11 -17.99 6.25
CA TYR A 261 -2.56 -16.83 6.93
C TYR A 261 -3.36 -15.61 6.53
N ALA A 262 -3.79 -14.85 7.53
CA ALA A 262 -4.44 -13.55 7.35
C ALA A 262 -3.48 -12.48 7.84
N PHE A 263 -3.04 -11.60 6.94
CA PHE A 263 -2.07 -10.54 7.23
C PHE A 263 -2.69 -9.15 7.10
N TRP A 264 -2.21 -8.21 7.90
CA TRP A 264 -2.57 -6.80 7.80
C TRP A 264 -1.45 -5.90 8.31
N SER A 265 -1.43 -4.67 7.83
CA SER A 265 -0.58 -3.58 8.34
C SER A 265 -1.35 -2.76 9.36
N THR A 266 -0.65 -2.21 10.36
CA THR A 266 -1.26 -1.26 11.30
C THR A 266 -0.23 -0.32 11.92
N GLN A 267 -0.67 0.74 12.58
CA GLN A 267 0.18 1.73 13.23
C GLN A 267 -0.06 1.75 14.75
N THR A 268 0.96 2.13 15.52
CA THR A 268 0.82 2.28 16.99
C THR A 268 -0.35 3.20 17.38
N ALA A 269 -0.60 4.26 16.59
CA ALA A 269 -1.65 5.24 16.88
C ALA A 269 -3.08 4.69 16.75
N THR A 270 -3.28 3.60 15.98
CA THR A 270 -4.60 3.00 15.72
C THR A 270 -4.99 1.95 16.75
N PHE A 271 -4.10 1.63 17.70
CA PHE A 271 -4.44 0.80 18.86
C PHE A 271 -5.24 1.58 19.90
N ALA A 272 -6.09 0.85 20.62
CA ALA A 272 -6.81 1.35 21.78
C ALA A 272 -5.84 1.97 22.81
N PRO A 273 -6.23 2.99 23.59
CA PRO A 273 -5.31 3.76 24.42
C PRO A 273 -4.41 2.93 25.34
N GLY A 274 -4.92 1.82 25.91
CA GLY A 274 -4.15 0.90 26.77
C GLY A 274 -3.15 -0.01 26.03
N LEU A 275 -3.21 -0.07 24.69
CA LEU A 275 -2.43 -0.97 23.85
C LEU A 275 -1.39 -0.26 22.98
N ARG A 276 -1.18 1.05 23.18
CA ARG A 276 -0.23 1.87 22.39
C ARG A 276 1.25 1.56 22.63
N HIS A 277 1.56 0.55 23.42
CA HIS A 277 2.90 -0.04 23.49
C HIS A 277 3.17 -1.00 22.32
N ALA A 278 2.13 -1.45 21.60
CA ALA A 278 2.25 -2.28 20.42
C ALA A 278 2.84 -1.47 19.24
N PRO A 279 3.85 -2.00 18.53
CA PRO A 279 4.51 -1.28 17.44
C PRO A 279 3.64 -1.24 16.18
N GLY A 280 3.83 -0.21 15.36
CA GLY A 280 3.39 -0.23 13.97
C GLY A 280 4.17 -1.28 13.19
N GLY A 281 3.47 -2.03 12.34
CA GLY A 281 4.06 -3.22 11.75
C GLY A 281 3.10 -4.05 10.90
N LEU A 282 3.64 -5.16 10.42
CA LEU A 282 2.91 -6.28 9.85
C LEU A 282 2.47 -7.21 10.98
N TYR A 283 1.18 -7.49 11.01
CA TYR A 283 0.55 -8.44 11.91
C TYR A 283 -0.11 -9.56 11.12
N GLY A 284 -0.31 -10.72 11.75
CA GLY A 284 -1.00 -11.82 11.12
C GLY A 284 -1.52 -12.89 12.08
N MET A 285 -2.48 -13.65 11.57
CA MET A 285 -3.11 -14.80 12.21
C MET A 285 -2.97 -16.03 11.31
N VAL A 286 -2.98 -17.22 11.90
CA VAL A 286 -2.92 -18.50 11.19
C VAL A 286 -4.07 -19.42 11.59
N ALA A 287 -4.63 -20.13 10.62
CA ALA A 287 -5.67 -21.13 10.81
C ALA A 287 -5.44 -22.36 9.93
N ASP A 288 -6.01 -23.49 10.34
CA ASP A 288 -5.99 -24.74 9.57
C ASP A 288 -7.14 -24.80 8.55
N SER A 289 -8.11 -23.89 8.66
CA SER A 289 -9.23 -23.71 7.72
C SER A 289 -9.67 -22.25 7.67
N MET A 290 -10.33 -21.84 6.59
CA MET A 290 -10.94 -20.50 6.47
C MET A 290 -11.97 -20.19 7.56
N ALA A 291 -12.60 -21.22 8.15
CA ALA A 291 -13.54 -21.08 9.25
C ALA A 291 -12.86 -20.85 10.62
N GLY A 292 -11.52 -20.92 10.68
CA GLY A 292 -10.76 -20.84 11.92
C GLY A 292 -10.70 -22.18 12.69
N PRO A 293 -10.44 -22.13 14.00
CA PRO A 293 -10.12 -20.94 14.78
C PRO A 293 -8.79 -20.32 14.31
N TRP A 294 -8.76 -18.99 14.27
CA TRP A 294 -7.55 -18.24 13.95
C TRP A 294 -6.70 -18.01 15.19
N ARG A 295 -5.39 -18.15 15.04
CA ARG A 295 -4.42 -18.04 16.14
C ARG A 295 -3.37 -16.96 15.82
N PRO A 296 -2.98 -16.12 16.78
CA PRO A 296 -1.97 -15.10 16.54
C PRO A 296 -0.62 -15.72 16.18
N LEU A 297 0.00 -15.23 15.11
CA LEU A 297 1.40 -15.54 14.83
C LEU A 297 2.30 -15.03 15.96
N ASN A 298 3.35 -15.77 16.31
CA ASN A 298 4.27 -15.40 17.38
C ASN A 298 3.60 -15.12 18.74
N GLY A 299 2.40 -15.67 18.97
CA GLY A 299 1.61 -15.49 20.20
C GLY A 299 0.95 -14.12 20.37
N SER A 300 1.41 -13.08 19.69
CA SER A 300 0.89 -11.71 19.77
C SER A 300 0.21 -11.21 18.49
N GLY A 301 0.42 -11.91 17.39
CA GLY A 301 0.05 -11.51 16.04
C GLY A 301 1.13 -10.69 15.34
N LEU A 302 2.13 -10.16 16.07
CA LEU A 302 3.18 -9.34 15.47
C LEU A 302 4.13 -10.21 14.63
N VAL A 303 4.35 -9.83 13.38
CA VAL A 303 5.23 -10.54 12.44
C VAL A 303 6.50 -9.72 12.20
N LEU A 304 6.35 -8.46 11.80
CA LEU A 304 7.45 -7.52 11.59
C LEU A 304 7.05 -6.17 12.17
N ALA A 305 7.99 -5.53 12.89
CA ALA A 305 7.82 -4.19 13.41
C ALA A 305 8.86 -3.26 12.79
N ASN A 306 8.50 -1.98 12.67
CA ASN A 306 9.51 -0.95 12.49
C ASN A 306 10.43 -0.89 13.73
N PRO A 307 11.71 -0.51 13.57
CA PRO A 307 12.60 -0.23 14.70
C PRO A 307 12.00 0.82 15.64
N ALA A 308 12.22 0.68 16.95
CA ALA A 308 11.63 1.57 17.96
C ALA A 308 12.07 3.04 17.83
N ASP A 309 13.28 3.25 17.31
CA ASP A 309 13.89 4.54 17.01
C ASP A 309 13.45 5.11 15.64
N CYS A 310 12.85 4.29 14.78
CA CYS A 310 12.25 4.73 13.52
C CYS A 310 10.88 4.07 13.28
N PRO A 311 9.87 4.34 14.14
CA PRO A 311 8.60 3.61 14.15
C PRO A 311 7.72 3.84 12.92
N GLN A 312 8.09 4.81 12.07
CA GLN A 312 7.46 5.14 10.80
C GLN A 312 8.41 4.90 9.62
N GLN A 313 9.37 3.98 9.73
CA GLN A 313 10.33 3.72 8.64
C GLN A 313 9.65 3.11 7.40
N THR A 314 8.81 2.09 7.61
CA THR A 314 8.10 1.40 6.54
C THR A 314 6.62 1.25 6.86
N TYR A 315 5.81 1.10 5.82
CA TYR A 315 4.37 0.91 5.93
C TYR A 315 3.79 0.16 4.72
N SER A 316 2.50 -0.14 4.76
CA SER A 316 1.77 -0.85 3.70
C SER A 316 2.44 -2.18 3.34
N TRP A 317 2.76 -2.99 4.34
CA TRP A 317 3.35 -4.32 4.15
C TRP A 317 2.38 -5.25 3.40
N TYR A 318 2.93 -6.10 2.54
CA TYR A 318 2.23 -7.13 1.80
C TYR A 318 3.09 -8.39 1.75
N VAL A 319 2.47 -9.54 2.00
CA VAL A 319 3.12 -10.86 1.97
C VAL A 319 2.61 -11.58 0.72
N ASP A 320 3.52 -12.01 -0.15
CA ASP A 320 3.15 -12.80 -1.32
C ASP A 320 3.07 -14.31 -1.01
N ALA A 321 2.68 -15.11 -2.01
CA ALA A 321 2.55 -16.56 -1.88
C ALA A 321 3.88 -17.28 -1.57
N ASP A 322 5.02 -16.65 -1.88
CA ASP A 322 6.36 -17.16 -1.59
C ASP A 322 6.86 -16.68 -0.20
N LEU A 323 6.00 -16.02 0.58
CA LEU A 323 6.28 -15.38 1.87
C LEU A 323 7.29 -14.22 1.78
N THR A 324 7.45 -13.63 0.60
CA THR A 324 8.23 -12.40 0.44
C THR A 324 7.42 -11.23 0.97
N VAL A 325 8.04 -10.42 1.83
CA VAL A 325 7.42 -9.20 2.36
C VAL A 325 7.87 -7.98 1.57
N CYS A 326 6.90 -7.26 1.00
CA CYS A 326 7.08 -5.99 0.32
C CYS A 326 6.50 -4.86 1.18
N SER A 327 7.16 -3.70 1.23
CA SER A 327 6.68 -2.53 1.97
C SER A 327 7.10 -1.24 1.28
N LEU A 328 6.43 -0.15 1.64
CA LEU A 328 6.76 1.20 1.21
C LEU A 328 7.48 1.92 2.34
N SER A 329 8.37 2.86 2.03
CA SER A 329 9.07 3.61 3.06
C SER A 329 8.47 4.99 3.26
N THR A 330 8.46 5.44 4.51
CA THR A 330 7.77 6.65 4.97
C THR A 330 8.75 7.70 5.52
N SER A 331 8.77 8.01 6.82
CA SER A 331 9.57 9.12 7.40
C SER A 331 10.23 8.78 8.73
N CYS A 332 11.39 9.38 9.04
CA CYS A 332 12.13 9.23 10.30
C CYS A 332 12.50 10.62 10.91
N PRO A 333 12.32 10.90 12.22
CA PRO A 333 12.66 12.19 12.84
C PRO A 333 14.17 12.46 13.01
N MET A 334 14.60 13.74 12.87
CA MET A 334 16.02 14.18 12.92
C MET A 334 16.78 13.87 14.21
N ALA A 335 16.12 13.77 15.37
CA ALA A 335 16.81 13.52 16.64
C ALA A 335 17.21 12.04 16.83
N ALA A 336 16.51 11.12 16.15
CA ALA A 336 16.85 9.70 16.13
C ALA A 336 17.93 9.37 15.07
N LEU A 337 18.12 10.25 14.08
CA LEU A 337 19.12 10.11 13.01
C LEU A 337 20.59 10.17 13.49
N ALA A 338 20.86 10.69 14.69
CA ALA A 338 22.21 10.67 15.28
C ALA A 338 22.59 9.29 15.87
N ALA A 339 21.60 8.43 16.14
CA ALA A 339 21.79 7.08 16.66
C ALA A 339 21.40 5.99 15.64
N CYS A 340 20.49 6.30 14.71
CA CYS A 340 19.97 5.38 13.72
C CYS A 340 20.46 5.77 12.33
N GLN A 341 21.53 5.09 11.91
CA GLN A 341 21.94 5.08 10.52
C GLN A 341 20.88 4.31 9.70
N ARG A 342 20.10 4.95 8.79
CA ARG A 342 19.46 4.36 7.56
C ARG A 342 18.09 4.96 7.12
N ARG A 343 18.11 5.56 5.91
CA ARG A 343 17.15 5.47 4.76
C ARG A 343 15.70 6.02 4.90
N CYS A 344 15.20 6.75 3.90
CA CYS A 344 14.53 6.23 2.69
C CYS A 344 13.74 7.31 1.87
N SER A 345 12.95 6.86 0.87
CA SER A 345 12.12 7.63 -0.07
C SER A 345 10.73 6.97 -0.34
N SER A 346 9.73 7.79 -0.73
CA SER A 346 8.28 7.58 -0.48
C SER A 346 7.37 7.33 -1.69
N TRP A 347 6.45 6.34 -1.67
CA TRP A 347 5.21 6.27 -2.50
C TRP A 347 4.11 5.33 -1.91
N CYS A 348 2.87 5.37 -2.44
CA CYS A 348 1.70 4.54 -2.08
C CYS A 348 1.13 3.90 -3.36
N TRP A 349 1.17 2.56 -3.54
CA TRP A 349 0.74 1.89 -4.79
C TRP A 349 0.18 0.48 -4.57
N THR A 350 -0.77 0.07 -5.42
CA THR A 350 -0.96 -1.34 -5.82
C THR A 350 0.05 -1.62 -6.93
N VAL A 351 1.00 -2.53 -6.73
CA VAL A 351 2.03 -2.86 -7.73
C VAL A 351 1.64 -4.13 -8.46
N ILE A 352 1.46 -4.05 -9.77
CA ILE A 352 1.26 -5.22 -10.64
C ILE A 352 2.63 -5.62 -11.18
N MET A 353 3.14 -6.79 -10.78
CA MET A 353 4.47 -7.25 -11.19
C MET A 353 4.37 -8.33 -12.26
N ARG A 354 4.96 -8.08 -13.44
CA ARG A 354 5.26 -9.10 -14.45
C ARG A 354 6.61 -9.74 -14.08
N ARG A 355 6.67 -11.09 -13.99
CA ARG A 355 7.93 -11.82 -13.79
C ARG A 355 8.80 -11.78 -15.04
#